data_AF-I0ALT7-F1
#
_entry.id   AF-I0ALT7-F1
#
_cell.length_a   1.000
_cell.length_b   1.000
_cell.length_c   1.000
_cell.angle_alpha   90.00
_cell.angle_beta   90.00
_cell.angle_gamma   90.00
#
_symmetry.space_group_name_H-M   'P 1'
#
loop_
_entity.id
_entity.type
_entity.pdbx_description
1 polymer ?
#
loop_
_entity_poly.entity_id
_entity_poly.type
_entity_poly.pdbx_seq_one_letter_code
_entity_poly.pdbx_strand_id
1 'polypeptide(L)'
;MFYKKDFFSFSSLIVLIIGVITSLVAVLTGNQALNSIDKMNPELYQLADTHYTYANIVVWLFTVLLFSRIYLQIKKQYEGMWKIILLLLAFAGCYFIYQTGEYGGKTAHTRISTMIKKSE
;
A
#
# COMPACT_ATOMS: atom_id res chain seq x y z
N MET A 1 -28.95 13.46 12.74
CA MET A 1 -27.63 13.75 12.14
C MET A 1 -26.48 12.94 12.76
N PHE A 2 -26.59 12.45 14.00
CA PHE A 2 -25.54 11.67 14.70
C PHE A 2 -25.21 10.29 14.09
N TYR A 3 -26.17 9.60 13.47
CA TYR A 3 -25.96 8.30 12.81
C TYR A 3 -24.86 8.30 11.73
N LYS A 4 -24.68 9.42 11.02
CA LYS A 4 -23.72 9.50 9.92
C LYS A 4 -22.28 9.47 10.41
N LYS A 5 -21.97 10.15 11.52
CA LYS A 5 -20.61 10.26 12.05
C LYS A 5 -20.06 8.91 12.50
N ASP A 6 -20.88 8.15 13.23
CA ASP A 6 -20.47 6.85 13.77
C ASP A 6 -20.34 5.83 12.64
N PHE A 7 -21.22 5.90 11.62
CA PHE A 7 -21.07 5.12 10.40
C PHE A 7 -19.75 5.42 9.65
N PHE A 8 -19.41 6.70 9.40
CA PHE A 8 -18.15 7.04 8.74
C PHE A 8 -16.91 6.62 9.56
N SER A 9 -16.98 6.76 10.88
CA SER A 9 -15.91 6.30 11.76
C SER A 9 -15.75 4.78 11.68
N PHE A 10 -16.84 4.02 11.76
CA PHE A 10 -16.81 2.56 11.62
C PHE A 10 -16.31 2.12 10.24
N SER A 11 -16.91 2.64 9.17
CA SER A 11 -16.55 2.30 7.78
C SER A 11 -15.09 2.60 7.47
N SER A 12 -14.56 3.75 7.92
CA SER A 12 -13.14 4.06 7.72
C SER A 12 -12.19 3.11 8.45
N LEU A 13 -12.58 2.57 9.61
CA LEU A 13 -11.79 1.55 10.31
C LEU A 13 -11.82 0.23 9.56
N ILE A 14 -12.99 -0.19 9.07
CA ILE A 14 -13.15 -1.41 8.28
C ILE A 14 -12.36 -1.33 6.98
N VAL A 15 -12.43 -0.21 6.24
CA VAL A 15 -11.63 0.01 5.02
C VAL A 15 -10.14 -0.05 5.32
N LEU A 16 -9.69 0.52 6.44
CA LEU A 16 -8.29 0.46 6.85
C LEU A 16 -7.84 -0.97 7.17
N ILE A 17 -8.66 -1.75 7.89
CA ILE A 17 -8.39 -3.16 8.19
C ILE A 17 -8.29 -3.99 6.91
N ILE A 18 -9.29 -3.88 6.04
CA ILE A 18 -9.33 -4.62 4.77
C ILE A 18 -8.14 -4.22 3.91
N GLY A 19 -7.87 -2.92 3.79
CA GLY A 19 -6.74 -2.40 3.02
C GLY A 19 -5.39 -2.94 3.49
N VAL A 20 -5.15 -2.99 4.80
CA VAL A 20 -3.92 -3.57 5.36
C VAL A 20 -3.81 -5.07 5.06
N ILE A 21 -4.90 -5.83 5.24
CA ILE A 21 -4.89 -7.29 4.99
C ILE A 21 -4.64 -7.58 3.51
N THR A 22 -5.36 -6.91 2.59
CA THR A 22 -5.23 -7.16 1.16
C THR A 22 -3.88 -6.71 0.62
N SER A 23 -3.37 -5.55 1.08
CA SER A 23 -2.04 -5.08 0.69
C SER A 23 -0.93 -5.97 1.22
N LEU A 24 -1.06 -6.53 2.43
CA LEU A 24 -0.11 -7.52 2.95
C LEU A 24 -0.08 -8.77 2.06
N VAL A 25 -1.24 -9.31 1.68
CA VAL A 25 -1.31 -10.45 0.74
C VAL A 25 -0.67 -10.09 -0.60
N ALA A 26 -0.91 -8.89 -1.12
CA ALA A 26 -0.32 -8.42 -2.37
C ALA A 26 1.22 -8.32 -2.30
N VAL A 27 1.77 -7.84 -1.19
CA VAL A 27 3.24 -7.79 -0.99
C VAL A 27 3.82 -9.21 -0.88
N LEU A 28 3.15 -10.13 -0.20
CA LEU A 28 3.62 -11.53 -0.10
C LEU A 28 3.67 -12.24 -1.46
N THR A 29 2.68 -12.00 -2.33
CA THR A 29 2.69 -12.54 -3.70
C THR A 29 3.67 -11.79 -4.59
N GLY A 30 3.81 -10.48 -4.41
CA GLY A 30 4.80 -9.65 -5.11
C GLY A 30 6.25 -10.09 -4.86
N ASN A 31 6.59 -10.46 -3.62
CA ASN A 31 7.92 -11.00 -3.28
C ASN A 31 8.25 -12.28 -4.07
N GLN A 32 7.28 -13.19 -4.18
CA GLN A 32 7.45 -14.43 -4.95
C GLN A 32 7.66 -14.15 -6.44
N ALA A 33 6.92 -13.18 -6.99
CA ALA A 33 7.09 -12.74 -8.37
C ALA A 33 8.46 -12.10 -8.61
N LEU A 34 8.94 -11.24 -7.70
CA LEU A 34 10.24 -10.59 -7.80
C LEU A 34 11.39 -11.60 -7.85
N ASN A 35 11.35 -12.62 -6.97
CA ASN A 35 12.33 -13.71 -6.94
C ASN A 35 12.36 -14.54 -8.23
N SER A 36 11.28 -14.53 -9.02
CA SER A 36 11.23 -15.19 -10.31
C SER A 36 11.88 -14.37 -11.44
N ILE A 37 11.99 -13.04 -11.27
CA ILE A 37 12.53 -12.09 -12.25
C ILE A 37 14.03 -11.89 -12.09
N ASP A 38 14.55 -11.99 -10.86
CA ASP A 38 15.94 -11.70 -10.44
C ASP A 38 17.03 -12.22 -11.39
N LYS A 39 16.79 -13.36 -12.05
CA LYS A 39 17.78 -14.01 -12.92
C LYS A 39 17.61 -13.76 -14.43
N MET A 40 16.58 -13.04 -14.86
CA MET A 40 16.23 -12.94 -16.30
C MET A 40 16.47 -11.58 -16.93
N ASN A 41 16.20 -10.48 -16.21
CA ASN A 41 16.28 -9.13 -16.79
C ASN A 41 16.56 -8.08 -15.68
N PRO A 42 17.77 -7.50 -15.62
CA PRO A 42 18.16 -6.54 -14.59
C PRO A 42 17.31 -5.27 -14.54
N GLU A 43 16.89 -4.74 -15.70
CA GLU A 43 16.09 -3.52 -15.78
C GLU A 43 14.66 -3.78 -15.26
N LEU A 44 14.06 -4.89 -15.68
CA LEU A 44 12.74 -5.32 -15.20
C LEU A 44 12.77 -5.62 -13.70
N TYR A 45 13.84 -6.25 -13.22
CA TYR A 45 14.04 -6.52 -11.80
C TYR A 45 14.08 -5.22 -11.00
N GLN A 46 14.86 -4.23 -11.43
CA GLN A 46 14.99 -2.96 -10.72
C GLN A 46 13.64 -2.22 -10.61
N LEU A 47 12.84 -2.21 -11.68
CA LEU A 47 11.50 -1.62 -11.67
C LEU A 47 10.56 -2.38 -10.71
N ALA A 48 10.57 -3.71 -10.77
CA ALA A 48 9.75 -4.57 -9.91
C ALA A 48 10.15 -4.47 -8.43
N ASP A 49 11.45 -4.39 -8.14
CA ASP A 49 11.99 -4.22 -6.79
C ASP A 49 11.64 -2.84 -6.20
N THR A 50 11.68 -1.80 -7.04
CA THR A 50 11.25 -0.45 -6.63
C THR A 50 9.75 -0.42 -6.32
N HIS A 51 8.91 -1.02 -7.18
CA HIS A 51 7.48 -1.20 -6.92
C HIS A 51 7.24 -1.96 -5.60
N TYR A 52 7.94 -3.07 -5.39
CA TYR A 52 7.87 -3.91 -4.19
C TYR A 52 8.27 -3.14 -2.93
N THR A 53 9.31 -2.31 -3.02
CA THR A 53 9.78 -1.45 -1.93
C THR A 53 8.71 -0.44 -1.51
N TYR A 54 8.11 0.28 -2.47
CA TYR A 54 7.02 1.20 -2.15
C TYR A 54 5.77 0.49 -1.61
N ALA A 55 5.43 -0.67 -2.16
CA ALA A 55 4.32 -1.49 -1.64
C ALA A 55 4.54 -1.90 -0.18
N ASN A 56 5.77 -2.28 0.20
CA ASN A 56 6.14 -2.55 1.59
C ASN A 56 5.97 -1.32 2.49
N ILE A 57 6.43 -0.15 2.03
CA ILE A 57 6.26 1.11 2.79
C ILE A 57 4.76 1.38 3.03
N VAL A 58 3.91 1.21 2.01
CA VAL A 58 2.46 1.38 2.14
C VAL A 58 1.89 0.42 3.17
N VAL A 59 2.16 -0.89 3.07
CA VAL A 59 1.64 -1.89 4.02
C VAL A 59 2.02 -1.54 5.45
N TRP A 60 3.30 -1.26 5.71
CA TRP A 60 3.77 -0.99 7.06
C TRP A 60 3.28 0.35 7.62
N LEU A 61 3.24 1.39 6.79
CA LEU A 61 2.66 2.69 7.19
C LEU A 61 1.20 2.52 7.62
N PHE A 62 0.37 1.91 6.78
CA PHE A 62 -1.06 1.74 7.09
C PHE A 62 -1.29 0.73 8.21
N THR A 63 -0.40 -0.24 8.41
CA THR A 63 -0.40 -1.12 9.58
C THR A 63 -0.16 -0.34 10.87
N VAL A 64 0.86 0.53 10.90
CA VAL A 64 1.12 1.41 12.05
C VAL A 64 -0.07 2.35 12.28
N LEU A 65 -0.67 2.91 11.23
CA LEU A 65 -1.87 3.75 11.36
C LEU A 65 -3.06 2.98 11.95
N LEU A 66 -3.28 1.74 11.51
CA LEU A 66 -4.33 0.87 12.02
C LEU A 66 -4.16 0.62 13.52
N PHE A 67 -2.99 0.14 13.94
CA PHE A 67 -2.73 -0.14 15.35
C PHE A 67 -2.72 1.13 16.20
N SER A 68 -2.17 2.24 15.69
CA SER A 68 -2.21 3.53 16.38
C SER A 68 -3.64 4.01 16.59
N ARG A 69 -4.50 3.88 15.57
CA ARG A 69 -5.91 4.22 15.65
C ARG A 69 -6.64 3.35 16.68
N ILE A 70 -6.46 2.03 16.63
CA ILE A 70 -7.08 1.09 17.59
C ILE A 70 -6.63 1.43 19.01
N TYR A 71 -5.32 1.63 19.22
CA TYR A 71 -4.76 1.99 20.51
C TYR A 71 -5.37 3.28 21.08
N LEU A 72 -5.42 4.35 20.27
CA LEU A 72 -6.03 5.62 20.68
C LEU A 72 -7.53 5.48 20.96
N GLN A 73 -8.24 4.63 20.21
CA GLN A 73 -9.66 4.37 20.44
C GLN A 73 -9.90 3.63 21.76
N ILE A 74 -9.07 2.63 22.10
CA ILE A 74 -9.10 1.93 23.40
C ILE A 74 -8.82 2.91 24.55
N LYS A 75 -7.84 3.81 24.37
CA LYS A 75 -7.51 4.86 25.35
C LYS A 75 -8.53 6.00 25.40
N LYS A 76 -9.58 5.97 24.56
CA LYS A 76 -10.56 7.05 24.40
C LYS A 76 -9.92 8.40 24.03
N GLN A 77 -8.76 8.38 23.38
CA GLN A 77 -7.98 9.55 22.93
C GLN A 77 -8.09 9.79 21.41
N TYR A 78 -8.90 9.00 20.70
CA TYR A 78 -9.13 9.17 19.27
C TYR A 78 -10.05 10.37 18.98
N GLU A 79 -9.54 11.57 19.18
CA GLU A 79 -10.25 12.84 18.99
C GLU A 79 -9.27 14.00 18.69
N GLY A 80 -9.83 15.13 18.26
CA GLY A 80 -9.09 16.37 18.02
C GLY A 80 -7.79 16.19 17.23
N MET A 81 -6.67 16.56 17.86
CA MET A 81 -5.33 16.57 17.26
C MET A 81 -4.87 15.18 16.78
N TRP A 82 -5.14 14.11 17.52
CA TRP A 82 -4.72 12.75 17.13
C TRP A 82 -5.39 12.27 15.85
N LYS A 83 -6.66 12.62 15.65
CA LYS A 83 -7.37 12.36 14.39
C LYS A 83 -6.72 13.08 13.22
N ILE A 84 -6.34 14.33 13.41
CA ILE A 84 -5.69 15.15 12.37
C ILE A 84 -4.32 14.57 12.02
N ILE A 85 -3.51 14.18 13.02
CA ILE A 85 -2.20 13.56 12.80
C ILE A 85 -2.34 12.28 11.97
N LEU A 86 -3.24 11.37 12.36
CA LEU A 86 -3.47 10.12 11.62
C LEU A 86 -3.98 10.38 10.20
N LEU A 87 -4.81 11.40 10.00
CA LEU A 87 -5.30 11.78 8.68
C LEU A 87 -4.17 12.33 7.79
N LEU A 88 -3.31 13.20 8.33
CA LEU A 88 -2.16 13.74 7.59
C LEU A 88 -1.16 12.64 7.21
N LEU A 89 -0.91 11.69 8.12
CA LEU A 89 -0.08 10.53 7.82
C LEU A 89 -0.70 9.63 6.74
N ALA A 90 -2.02 9.41 6.79
CA ALA A 90 -2.73 8.67 5.75
C ALA A 90 -2.63 9.38 4.39
N PHE A 91 -2.73 10.71 4.38
CA PHE A 91 -2.57 11.51 3.17
C PHE A 91 -1.13 11.46 2.62
N ALA A 92 -0.12 11.51 3.48
CA ALA A 92 1.26 11.24 3.08
C ALA A 92 1.41 9.81 2.50
N GLY A 93 0.67 8.84 3.03
CA GLY A 93 0.55 7.49 2.48
C GLY A 93 0.12 7.44 1.02
N CYS A 94 -0.73 8.38 0.57
CA CYS A 94 -1.17 8.45 -0.83
C CYS A 94 0.01 8.67 -1.80
N TYR A 95 1.06 9.37 -1.39
CA TYR A 95 2.26 9.53 -2.20
C TYR A 95 2.95 8.18 -2.46
N PHE A 96 3.11 7.36 -1.43
CA PHE A 96 3.72 6.03 -1.58
C PHE A 96 2.82 5.07 -2.39
N ILE A 97 1.49 5.21 -2.27
CA ILE A 97 0.54 4.49 -3.12
C ILE A 97 0.72 4.88 -4.59
N TYR A 98 0.82 6.19 -4.88
CA TYR A 98 1.09 6.68 -6.23
C TYR A 98 2.39 6.09 -6.79
N GLN A 99 3.48 6.14 -6.01
CA GLN A 99 4.75 5.56 -6.44
C GLN A 99 4.65 4.05 -6.69
N THR A 100 3.96 3.32 -5.81
CA THR A 100 3.68 1.90 -6.02
C THR A 100 2.98 1.67 -7.37
N GLY A 101 1.97 2.47 -7.69
CA GLY A 101 1.26 2.40 -8.98
C GLY A 101 2.15 2.73 -10.18
N GLU A 102 2.93 3.81 -10.10
CA GLU A 102 3.82 4.28 -11.17
C GLU A 102 4.87 3.24 -11.54
N TYR A 103 5.60 2.71 -10.56
CA TYR A 103 6.61 1.67 -10.81
C TYR A 103 5.99 0.33 -11.19
N GLY A 104 4.78 0.03 -10.69
CA GLY A 104 4.02 -1.15 -11.13
C GLY A 104 3.63 -1.08 -12.61
N GLY A 105 3.15 0.08 -13.06
CA GLY A 105 2.82 0.34 -14.46
C GLY A 105 4.04 0.23 -15.37
N LYS A 106 5.17 0.83 -14.98
CA LYS A 106 6.45 0.70 -15.70
C LYS A 106 6.91 -0.74 -15.81
N THR A 107 6.85 -1.49 -14.70
CA THR A 107 7.19 -2.93 -14.67
C THR A 107 6.36 -3.71 -15.68
N ALA A 108 5.03 -3.49 -15.71
CA ALA A 108 4.14 -4.17 -16.66
C ALA A 108 4.46 -3.80 -18.12
N HIS A 109 4.66 -2.52 -18.42
CA HIS A 109 4.99 -2.04 -19.76
C HIS A 109 6.32 -2.61 -20.28
N THR A 110 7.37 -2.57 -19.46
CA THR A 110 8.69 -3.15 -19.81
C THR A 110 8.61 -4.66 -19.99
N ARG A 111 7.80 -5.36 -19.17
CA ARG A 111 7.60 -6.81 -19.33
C ARG A 111 6.94 -7.16 -20.67
N ILE A 112 5.89 -6.43 -21.06
CA ILE A 112 5.16 -6.67 -22.32
C ILE A 112 6.05 -6.37 -23.53
N SER A 113 6.73 -5.23 -23.55
CA SER A 113 7.64 -4.88 -24.65
C SER A 113 8.79 -5.89 -24.81
N THR A 114 9.35 -6.39 -23.71
CA THR A 114 10.37 -7.45 -23.74
C THR A 114 9.84 -8.75 -24.35
N MET A 115 8.59 -9.13 -24.05
CA MET A 115 7.97 -10.34 -24.63
C MET A 115 7.77 -10.20 -26.15
N ILE A 116 7.27 -9.04 -26.60
CA ILE A 116 7.05 -8.77 -28.04
C ILE A 116 8.38 -8.87 -28.80
N LYS A 117 9.44 -8.23 -28.30
CA LYS A 117 10.76 -8.29 -28.94
C LYS A 117 11.36 -9.70 -29.00
N LYS A 118 10.98 -10.60 -28.09
CA LYS A 118 11.46 -11.99 -28.07
C LYS A 118 10.69 -12.90 -29.03
N SER A 119 9.49 -12.49 -29.48
CA SER A 119 8.66 -13.24 -30.43
C SER A 119 8.91 -12.90 -31.90
N GLU A 120 9.71 -11.86 -32.16
CA GLU A 120 10.25 -11.50 -33.48
C GLU A 120 11.60 -12.17 -33.73
#